data_AF-A0A2M7E0A5-F1
#
_entry.id   AF-A0A2M7E0A5-F1
#
_cell.length_a   1.000
_cell.length_b   1.000
_cell.length_c   1.000
_cell.angle_alpha   90.00
_cell.angle_beta   90.00
_cell.angle_gamma   90.00
#
_symmetry.space_group_name_H-M   'P 1'
#
loop_
_entity.id
_entity.type
_entity.pdbx_description
1 polymer ?
#
loop_
_entity_poly.entity_id
_entity_poly.type
_entity_poly.pdbx_seq_one_letter_code
_entity_poly.pdbx_strand_id
1 'polypeptide(L)' 'VAHRKSDISIFWYVDNKFICQTKGLHQVALNPPPGKHVLTLSDEDGEKLSIMFEVLDKEK' A
#
# COMPACT_ATOMS: atom_id res chain seq x y z
N VAL A 1 -4.78 -28.26 -3.56
CA VAL A 1 -5.56 -27.33 -2.73
C VAL A 1 -4.83 -25.99 -2.73
N ALA A 2 -5.23 -25.07 -3.61
CA ALA A 2 -4.65 -23.73 -3.67
C ALA A 2 -5.14 -22.97 -2.44
N HIS A 3 -4.22 -22.57 -1.57
CA HIS A 3 -4.47 -21.97 -0.28
C HIS A 3 -4.98 -20.52 -0.47
N ARG A 4 -6.26 -20.42 -0.83
CA ARG A 4 -7.02 -19.19 -1.05
C ARG A 4 -7.41 -18.59 0.31
N LYS A 5 -6.43 -18.02 1.03
CA LYS A 5 -6.75 -17.05 2.10
C LYS A 5 -7.21 -15.75 1.42
N SER A 6 -8.45 -15.74 0.93
CA SER A 6 -9.04 -14.59 0.21
C SER A 6 -9.48 -13.44 1.14
N ASP A 7 -9.22 -13.52 2.45
CA ASP A 7 -9.76 -12.56 3.44
C ASP A 7 -8.69 -11.85 4.28
N ILE A 8 -7.42 -11.90 3.88
CA ILE A 8 -6.35 -11.23 4.64
C ILE A 8 -6.55 -9.71 4.54
N SER A 9 -6.61 -9.04 5.69
CA SER A 9 -6.59 -7.58 5.75
C SER A 9 -5.18 -7.08 5.40
N ILE A 10 -5.07 -6.22 4.38
CA ILE A 10 -3.84 -5.49 4.10
C ILE A 10 -4.01 -4.04 4.53
N PHE A 11 -3.13 -3.59 5.40
CA PHE A 11 -3.02 -2.22 5.90
C PHE A 11 -2.03 -1.45 5.02
N TRP A 12 -2.47 -0.30 4.50
CA TRP A 12 -1.72 0.53 3.58
C TRP A 12 -1.18 1.75 4.32
N TYR A 13 0.12 1.98 4.19
CA TYR A 13 0.80 3.14 4.74
C TYR A 13 1.58 3.85 3.65
N VAL A 14 1.53 5.18 3.61
CA VAL A 14 2.37 6.01 2.75
C VAL A 14 3.17 6.95 3.63
N ASP A 15 4.49 6.95 3.49
CA ASP A 15 5.41 7.73 4.34
C ASP A 15 5.14 7.55 5.84
N ASN A 16 4.98 6.28 6.23
CA ASN A 16 4.66 5.85 7.60
C ASN A 16 3.31 6.34 8.14
N LYS A 17 2.44 6.93 7.29
CA LYS A 17 1.07 7.32 7.67
C LYS A 17 0.08 6.27 7.21
N PHE A 18 -0.76 5.80 8.12
CA PHE A 18 -1.85 4.90 7.77
C PHE A 18 -2.83 5.59 6.83
N ILE A 19 -3.17 4.93 5.73
CA ILE A 19 -4.11 5.46 4.74
C ILE A 19 -5.45 4.74 4.85
N CYS A 20 -5.43 3.40 4.73
CA CYS A 20 -6.63 2.58 4.80
C CYS A 20 -6.25 1.09 4.93
N GLN A 21 -7.26 0.24 5.05
CA GLN A 21 -7.11 -1.20 4.91
C GLN A 21 -8.03 -1.73 3.79
N THR A 22 -7.60 -2.81 3.15
CA THR A 22 -8.37 -3.50 2.11
C THR A 22 -8.55 -4.97 2.44
N LYS A 23 -9.68 -5.54 2.06
CA LYS A 23 -9.94 -6.99 2.08
C LYS A 23 -10.33 -7.44 0.66
N GLY A 24 -9.81 -8.58 0.21
CA GLY A 24 -10.09 -9.10 -1.13
C GLY A 24 -9.25 -8.43 -2.23
N LEU A 25 -9.80 -7.41 -2.90
CA LEU A 25 -9.09 -6.68 -3.96
C LEU A 25 -8.19 -5.60 -3.33
N HIS A 26 -6.90 -5.88 -3.25
CA HIS A 26 -5.88 -5.00 -2.67
C HIS A 26 -5.53 -3.83 -3.62
N GLN A 27 -6.48 -2.93 -3.84
CA GLN A 27 -6.32 -1.72 -4.66
C GLN A 27 -6.81 -0.49 -3.92
N VAL A 28 -6.03 0.60 -3.99
CA VAL A 28 -6.33 1.90 -3.38
C VAL A 28 -5.94 3.00 -4.35
N ALA A 29 -6.84 3.95 -4.58
CA ALA A 29 -6.53 5.16 -5.32
C ALA A 29 -5.92 6.21 -4.37
N LEU A 30 -4.76 6.75 -4.72
CA LEU A 30 -4.02 7.72 -3.93
C LEU A 30 -3.65 8.92 -4.79
N ASN A 31 -3.59 10.11 -4.18
CA ASN A 31 -3.08 11.32 -4.81
C ASN A 31 -2.03 11.99 -3.91
N PRO A 32 -0.84 11.38 -3.73
CA PRO A 32 0.26 12.00 -2.99
C PRO A 32 0.80 13.22 -3.77
N PRO A 33 1.44 14.18 -3.10
CA PRO A 33 2.18 15.24 -3.80
C PRO A 33 3.30 14.63 -4.66
N PRO A 34 3.82 15.36 -5.67
CA PRO A 34 5.01 14.94 -6.39
C PRO A 34 6.21 14.80 -5.46
N GLY A 35 7.02 13.77 -5.69
CA GLY A 35 8.17 13.46 -4.85
C GLY A 35 8.38 11.97 -4.61
N LYS A 36 9.40 11.65 -3.80
CA LYS A 36 9.71 10.28 -3.39
C LYS A 36 8.88 9.90 -2.18
N HIS A 37 8.25 8.74 -2.26
CA HIS A 37 7.37 8.21 -1.24
C HIS A 37 7.70 6.76 -0.94
N VAL A 38 7.33 6.31 0.26
CA VAL A 38 7.44 4.91 0.66
C VAL A 38 6.04 4.34 0.88
N LEU A 39 5.64 3.38 0.05
CA LEU A 39 4.45 2.56 0.28
C LEU A 39 4.85 1.39 1.18
N THR A 40 4.21 1.25 2.33
CA THR A 40 4.34 0.08 3.20
C THR A 40 2.99 -0.64 3.29
N LEU A 41 3.00 -1.93 2.98
CA LEU A 41 1.88 -2.84 3.19
C LEU A 41 2.19 -3.70 4.40
N SER A 42 1.24 -3.86 5.30
CA SER A 42 1.33 -4.81 6.42
C SER A 42 0.10 -5.69 6.42
N ASP A 43 0.22 -6.97 6.75
CA ASP A 43 -0.93 -7.84 6.99
C ASP A 43 -1.14 -8.12 8.49
N GLU A 44 -2.16 -8.93 8.81
CA GLU A 44 -2.57 -9.26 10.18
C GLU A 44 -1.57 -10.13 10.95
N ASP A 45 -0.71 -10.89 10.26
CA ASP A 45 0.39 -11.66 10.86
C ASP A 45 1.61 -10.77 11.18
N GLY A 46 1.59 -9.52 10.71
CA GLY A 46 2.66 -8.56 10.93
C GLY A 46 3.77 -8.61 9.89
N GLU A 47 3.62 -9.39 8.80
CA GLU A 47 4.54 -9.28 7.66
C GLU A 47 4.38 -7.91 7.00
N LYS A 48 5.49 -7.36 6.52
CA LYS A 48 5.55 -6.01 5.95
C LYS A 48 6.33 -6.01 4.64
N LEU A 49 5.78 -5.33 3.65
CA LEU A 49 6.41 -5.07 2.37
C LEU A 49 6.52 -3.55 2.17
N SER A 50 7.74 -3.05 1.99
CA SER A 50 7.97 -1.63 1.72
C SER A 50 8.58 -1.42 0.33
N ILE A 51 8.00 -0.51 -0.44
CA ILE A 51 8.42 -0.16 -1.80
C ILE A 51 8.57 1.35 -1.90
N MET A 52 9.67 1.80 -2.49
CA MET A 52 9.87 3.21 -2.82
C MET A 52 9.29 3.49 -4.20
N PHE A 53 8.57 4.60 -4.33
CA PHE A 53 8.06 5.08 -5.61
C PHE A 53 8.22 6.60 -5.70
N GLU A 54 8.25 7.11 -6.92
CA GLU A 54 8.33 8.55 -7.18
C GLU A 54 7.08 8.99 -7.94
N VAL A 55 6.35 9.96 -7.37
CA VAL A 55 5.25 10.64 -8.05
C VAL A 55 5.87 11.76 -8.88
N LEU A 56 5.74 11.65 -10.20
CA LEU A 56 6.23 12.65 -11.13
C LEU A 56 5.32 13.89 -11.09
N ASP A 57 5.95 15.06 -11.08
CA ASP A 57 5.26 16.32 -11.25
C ASP A 57 4.76 16.46 -12.70
N LYS A 58 3.57 17.02 -12.89
CA LYS A 58 2.97 17.19 -14.21
C LYS A 58 3.55 18.34 -15.02
N GLU A 59 4.42 19.18 -14.43
CA GLU A 59 4.94 20.40 -15.04
C GLU A 59 6.44 20.30 -15.44
N LYS A 60 6.96 19.10 -15.70
CA LYS A 60 8.31 18.90 -16.27
C LYS A 60 8.32 18.37 -17.69
#